data_AF-A0A1M2ZBJ6-F1
#
_entry.id   AF-A0A1M2ZBJ6-F1
#
_cell.length_a   1.000
_cell.length_b   1.000
_cell.length_c   1.000
_cell.angle_alpha   90.00
_cell.angle_beta   90.00
_cell.angle_gamma   90.00
#
_symmetry.space_group_name_H-M   'P 1'
#
loop_
_entity.id
_entity.type
_entity.pdbx_description
1 polymer ?
#
loop_
_entity_poly.entity_id
_entity_poly.type
_entity_poly.pdbx_seq_one_letter_code
_entity_poly.pdbx_strand_id
1 'polypeptide(L)'
;MKSVFSNEIRKRMMSNMKKRGKIIGEFKEFALKGNVIDLAVGILVGSAFQGIVNSLVKDVITPFIGLIGGSLNFADRVFWMGSAKIAYGSFITAVINFLIMAFVIFLLVKGINKIKTLSLLGPKQVEEKAPTTKKCPFCISEISIEASRCPHCTSVL
;
A
#
# COMPACT_ATOMS: atom_id res chain seq x y z
N MET A 1 -36.84 -3.95 49.20
CA MET A 1 -35.95 -4.91 48.51
C MET A 1 -35.86 -4.70 46.98
N LYS A 2 -36.93 -4.29 46.27
CA LYS A 2 -36.92 -4.08 44.80
C LYS A 2 -35.99 -2.94 44.29
N SER A 3 -35.68 -1.92 45.10
CA SER A 3 -34.85 -0.77 44.70
C SER A 3 -33.34 -1.05 44.64
N VAL A 4 -32.84 -2.01 45.42
CA VAL A 4 -31.42 -2.37 45.45
C VAL A 4 -31.02 -3.12 44.17
N PHE A 5 -31.87 -4.05 43.73
CA PHE A 5 -31.66 -4.84 42.51
C PHE A 5 -31.66 -3.99 41.22
N SER A 6 -32.49 -2.94 41.15
CA SER A 6 -32.52 -2.01 40.01
C SER A 6 -31.25 -1.15 39.89
N ASN A 7 -30.63 -0.79 41.01
CA ASN A 7 -29.39 0.00 41.01
C ASN A 7 -28.17 -0.83 40.59
N GLU A 8 -28.14 -2.11 40.95
CA GLU A 8 -27.06 -3.04 40.59
C GLU A 8 -27.04 -3.35 39.08
N ILE A 9 -28.22 -3.54 38.47
CA ILE A 9 -28.39 -3.74 37.02
C ILE A 9 -27.95 -2.49 36.25
N ARG A 10 -28.37 -1.29 36.69
CA ARG A 10 -27.98 -0.02 36.05
C ARG A 10 -26.46 0.21 36.11
N LYS A 11 -25.82 -0.15 37.24
CA LYS A 11 -24.37 -0.02 37.43
C LYS A 11 -23.57 -0.98 36.52
N ARG A 12 -24.04 -2.23 36.35
CA ARG A 12 -23.45 -3.20 35.41
C ARG A 12 -23.62 -2.78 33.94
N MET A 13 -24.77 -2.21 33.56
CA MET A 13 -25.02 -1.69 32.21
C MET A 13 -24.11 -0.50 31.86
N MET A 14 -23.96 0.47 32.77
CA MET A 14 -23.11 1.64 32.51
C MET A 14 -21.60 1.32 32.50
N SER A 15 -21.16 0.35 33.31
CA SER A 15 -19.78 -0.17 33.27
C SER A 15 -19.41 -0.74 31.90
N ASN A 16 -20.30 -1.52 31.29
CA ASN A 16 -20.08 -2.12 29.98
C ASN A 16 -20.04 -1.10 28.83
N MET A 17 -20.83 -0.01 28.89
CA MET A 17 -20.74 1.07 27.90
C MET A 17 -19.42 1.86 28.00
N LYS A 18 -18.95 2.14 29.22
CA LYS A 18 -17.69 2.87 29.45
C LYS A 18 -16.46 2.08 28.96
N LYS A 19 -16.47 0.75 29.11
CA LYS A 19 -15.43 -0.15 28.58
C LYS A 19 -15.40 -0.16 27.04
N ARG A 20 -16.56 -0.14 26.37
CA ARG A 20 -16.65 -0.13 24.89
C ARG A 20 -16.14 1.18 24.28
N GLY A 21 -16.46 2.33 24.87
CA GLY A 21 -15.93 3.62 24.43
C GLY A 21 -14.41 3.73 24.59
N LYS A 22 -13.84 3.01 25.56
CA LYS A 22 -12.39 2.98 25.81
C LYS A 22 -11.61 2.25 24.70
N ILE A 23 -12.09 1.10 24.22
CA ILE A 23 -11.46 0.37 23.12
C ILE A 23 -11.56 1.12 21.79
N ILE A 24 -12.70 1.77 21.49
CA ILE A 24 -12.81 2.64 20.30
C ILE A 24 -11.88 3.85 20.40
N GLY A 25 -11.71 4.42 21.61
CA GLY A 25 -10.76 5.51 21.87
C GLY A 25 -9.31 5.07 21.65
N GLU A 26 -8.91 3.94 22.24
CA GLU A 26 -7.58 3.34 22.10
C GLU A 26 -7.29 2.92 20.65
N PHE A 27 -8.30 2.40 19.93
CA PHE A 27 -8.17 2.09 18.50
C PHE A 27 -8.04 3.34 17.64
N LYS A 28 -8.79 4.41 17.94
CA LYS A 28 -8.66 5.68 17.23
C LYS A 28 -7.26 6.29 17.47
N GLU A 29 -6.75 6.26 18.70
CA GLU A 29 -5.38 6.70 19.01
C GLU A 29 -4.31 5.84 18.32
N PHE A 30 -4.54 4.53 18.21
CA PHE A 30 -3.65 3.64 17.47
C PHE A 30 -3.69 3.91 15.96
N ALA A 31 -4.89 4.05 15.39
CA ALA A 31 -5.10 4.30 13.97
C ALA A 31 -4.58 5.67 13.56
N LEU A 32 -4.72 6.71 14.39
CA LEU A 32 -4.21 8.06 14.10
C LEU A 32 -2.69 8.20 14.20
N LYS A 33 -1.95 7.12 14.54
CA LYS A 33 -0.50 7.10 14.35
C LYS A 33 -0.24 7.20 12.85
N GLY A 34 0.20 8.37 12.37
CA GLY A 34 0.39 8.68 10.94
C GLY A 34 1.16 7.60 10.17
N ASN A 35 2.17 6.98 10.80
CA ASN A 35 2.93 5.88 10.22
C ASN A 35 2.09 4.64 9.81
N VAL A 36 0.97 4.37 10.50
CA VAL A 36 0.09 3.22 10.20
C VAL A 36 -0.87 3.56 9.06
N ILE A 37 -1.39 4.79 9.02
CA ILE A 37 -2.31 5.24 7.97
C ILE A 37 -1.58 5.30 6.62
N ASP A 38 -0.39 5.91 6.59
CA ASP A 38 0.37 6.06 5.34
C ASP A 38 0.77 4.68 4.78
N LEU A 39 1.16 3.74 5.65
CA LEU A 39 1.42 2.36 5.26
C LEU A 39 0.16 1.65 4.73
N ALA A 40 -0.99 1.82 5.40
CA ALA A 40 -2.24 1.20 4.99
C ALA A 40 -2.73 1.72 3.63
N VAL A 41 -2.60 3.02 3.38
CA VAL A 41 -2.94 3.63 2.08
C VAL A 41 -2.01 3.09 0.99
N GLY A 42 -0.71 2.95 1.27
CA GLY A 42 0.26 2.36 0.33
C GLY A 42 -0.10 0.93 -0.09
N ILE A 43 -0.48 0.07 0.86
CA ILE A 43 -0.91 -1.31 0.56
C ILE A 43 -2.22 -1.32 -0.25
N LEU A 44 -3.16 -0.44 0.10
CA LEU A 44 -4.45 -0.38 -0.57
C LEU A 44 -4.31 0.06 -2.03
N VAL A 45 -3.55 1.14 -2.28
CA VAL A 45 -3.25 1.62 -3.64
C VAL A 45 -2.42 0.59 -4.42
N GLY A 46 -1.44 -0.05 -3.76
CA GLY A 46 -0.61 -1.10 -4.38
C GLY A 46 -1.42 -2.31 -4.83
N SER A 47 -2.37 -2.78 -4.00
CA SER A 47 -3.24 -3.91 -4.34
C SER A 47 -4.20 -3.58 -5.49
N ALA A 48 -4.76 -2.38 -5.53
CA ALA A 48 -5.62 -1.92 -6.62
C ALA A 48 -4.85 -1.79 -7.94
N PHE A 49 -3.63 -1.23 -7.89
CA PHE A 49 -2.76 -1.11 -9.06
C PHE A 49 -2.35 -2.48 -9.60
N GLN A 50 -2.03 -3.44 -8.73
CA GLN A 50 -1.73 -4.82 -9.13
C GLN A 50 -2.91 -5.45 -9.90
N GLY A 51 -4.16 -5.13 -9.53
CA GLY A 51 -5.34 -5.55 -10.27
C GLY A 51 -5.36 -5.06 -11.73
N ILE A 52 -5.01 -3.78 -11.95
CA ILE A 52 -4.93 -3.18 -13.29
C ILE A 52 -3.84 -3.85 -14.12
N VAL A 53 -2.66 -4.06 -13.52
CA VAL A 53 -1.54 -4.74 -14.19
C VAL A 53 -1.91 -6.18 -14.55
N ASN A 54 -2.56 -6.90 -13.62
CA ASN A 54 -3.02 -8.27 -13.85
C ASN A 54 -4.03 -8.35 -15.00
N SER A 55 -4.99 -7.42 -15.08
CA SER A 55 -5.97 -7.38 -16.17
C SER A 55 -5.30 -7.06 -17.51
N LEU A 56 -4.40 -6.07 -17.56
CA LEU A 56 -3.64 -5.77 -18.78
C LEU A 56 -2.85 -6.99 -19.27
N VAL A 57 -2.21 -7.72 -18.36
CA VAL A 57 -1.41 -8.90 -18.74
C VAL A 57 -2.31 -10.04 -19.18
N LYS A 58 -3.32 -10.40 -18.39
CA LYS A 58 -4.20 -11.55 -18.66
C LYS A 58 -5.11 -11.33 -19.87
N ASP A 59 -5.68 -10.13 -19.99
CA ASP A 59 -6.76 -9.85 -20.94
C ASP A 59 -6.25 -9.26 -22.27
N VAL A 60 -5.05 -8.66 -22.28
CA VAL A 60 -4.48 -8.05 -23.50
C VAL A 60 -3.21 -8.76 -23.94
N ILE A 61 -2.23 -8.92 -23.05
CA ILE A 61 -0.90 -9.41 -23.44
C ILE A 61 -0.91 -10.93 -23.72
N THR A 62 -1.47 -11.74 -22.83
CA THR A 62 -1.55 -13.19 -23.00
C THR A 62 -2.24 -13.61 -24.31
N PRO A 63 -3.43 -13.08 -24.68
CA PRO A 63 -4.04 -13.42 -25.97
C PRO A 63 -3.22 -12.89 -27.16
N PHE A 64 -2.63 -11.69 -27.06
CA PHE A 64 -1.79 -11.13 -28.12
C PHE A 64 -0.55 -11.98 -28.39
N ILE A 65 0.12 -12.45 -27.33
CA ILE A 65 1.26 -13.37 -27.47
C ILE A 65 0.78 -14.74 -27.93
N GLY A 66 -0.39 -15.21 -27.46
CA GLY A 66 -0.98 -16.48 -27.89
C GLY A 66 -1.28 -16.52 -29.40
N LEU A 67 -1.66 -15.39 -30.00
CA LEU A 67 -1.89 -15.25 -31.43
C LEU A 67 -0.59 -15.28 -32.25
N ILE A 68 0.52 -14.76 -31.70
CA ILE A 68 1.79 -14.61 -32.45
C ILE A 68 2.77 -15.76 -32.19
N GLY A 69 2.80 -16.30 -30.96
CA GLY A 69 3.78 -17.28 -30.49
C GLY A 69 3.22 -18.67 -30.17
N GLY A 70 1.92 -18.90 -30.43
CA GLY A 70 1.22 -20.14 -30.06
C GLY A 70 0.78 -20.17 -28.59
N SER A 71 0.03 -21.21 -28.19
CA SER A 71 -0.51 -21.30 -26.83
C SER A 71 0.63 -21.44 -25.80
N LEU A 72 0.88 -20.39 -25.00
CA LEU A 72 1.79 -20.41 -23.85
C LEU A 72 1.30 -21.27 -22.67
N ASN A 73 0.28 -22.10 -22.88
CA ASN A 73 -0.24 -23.00 -21.86
C ASN A 73 0.60 -24.27 -21.83
N PHE A 74 1.71 -24.22 -21.11
CA PHE A 74 2.49 -25.42 -20.79
C PHE A 74 1.88 -26.21 -19.62
N ALA A 75 0.73 -25.78 -19.09
CA ALA A 75 0.06 -26.36 -17.92
C ALA A 75 -0.17 -27.88 -18.00
N ASP A 76 -0.36 -28.42 -19.20
CA ASP A 76 -0.66 -29.84 -19.42
C ASP A 76 0.58 -30.75 -19.39
N ARG A 77 1.78 -30.16 -19.28
CA ARG A 77 3.04 -30.89 -19.19
C ARG A 77 3.24 -31.37 -17.76
N VAL A 78 2.89 -32.64 -17.53
CA VAL A 78 2.96 -33.30 -16.24
C VAL A 78 3.92 -34.48 -16.34
N PHE A 79 4.85 -34.59 -15.38
CA PHE A 79 5.70 -35.76 -15.22
C PHE A 79 5.12 -36.64 -14.12
N TRP A 80 4.88 -37.91 -14.43
CA TRP A 80 4.43 -38.91 -13.47
C TRP A 80 5.64 -39.66 -12.93
N MET A 81 5.88 -39.58 -11.62
CA MET A 81 6.89 -40.39 -10.93
C MET A 81 6.16 -41.28 -9.93
N GLY A 82 5.88 -42.53 -10.33
CA GLY A 82 5.07 -43.45 -9.53
C GLY A 82 3.65 -42.91 -9.33
N SER A 83 3.27 -42.68 -8.07
CA SER A 83 1.97 -42.10 -7.66
C SER A 83 1.99 -40.56 -7.53
N ALA A 84 3.14 -39.91 -7.68
CA ALA A 84 3.29 -38.47 -7.54
C ALA A 84 3.17 -37.76 -8.89
N LYS A 85 2.25 -36.80 -8.97
CA LYS A 85 2.00 -35.94 -10.14
C LYS A 85 2.83 -34.65 -10.04
N ILE A 86 3.93 -34.54 -10.80
CA ILE A 86 4.75 -33.33 -10.84
C ILE A 86 4.33 -32.48 -12.05
N ALA A 87 3.49 -31.47 -11.81
CA ALA A 87 2.98 -30.55 -12.84
C ALA A 87 3.96 -29.40 -13.12
N TYR A 88 5.16 -29.71 -13.61
CA TYR A 88 6.22 -28.73 -13.93
C TYR A 88 5.77 -27.69 -14.97
N GLY A 89 4.84 -28.07 -15.85
CA GLY A 89 4.23 -27.18 -16.82
C GLY A 89 3.53 -25.94 -16.23
N SER A 90 2.84 -26.13 -15.10
CA SER A 90 2.15 -25.03 -14.39
C SER A 90 3.16 -24.02 -13.80
N PHE A 91 4.29 -24.52 -13.30
CA PHE A 91 5.35 -23.69 -12.75
C PHE A 91 6.03 -22.85 -13.82
N ILE A 92 6.37 -23.45 -14.97
CA ILE A 92 6.97 -22.73 -16.10
C ILE A 92 6.02 -21.65 -16.62
N THR A 93 4.73 -21.97 -16.72
CA THR A 93 3.69 -21.00 -17.10
C THR A 93 3.64 -19.83 -16.11
N ALA A 94 3.73 -20.10 -14.80
CA ALA A 94 3.76 -19.06 -13.78
C ALA A 94 5.01 -18.18 -13.87
N VAL A 95 6.20 -18.75 -14.14
CA VAL A 95 7.45 -18.00 -14.34
C VAL A 95 7.37 -17.10 -15.57
N ILE A 96 6.85 -17.60 -16.69
CA ILE A 96 6.65 -16.81 -17.91
C ILE A 96 5.70 -15.63 -17.63
N ASN A 97 4.56 -15.88 -16.97
CA ASN A 97 3.61 -14.83 -16.61
C ASN A 97 4.24 -13.78 -15.68
N PHE A 98 5.07 -14.19 -14.72
CA PHE A 98 5.79 -13.25 -13.85
C PHE A 98 6.76 -12.36 -14.63
N LEU A 99 7.54 -12.93 -15.56
CA LEU A 99 8.43 -12.16 -16.42
C LEU A 99 7.68 -11.18 -17.31
N ILE A 100 6.54 -11.58 -17.88
CA ILE A 100 5.67 -10.70 -18.67
C ILE A 100 5.15 -9.55 -17.80
N MET A 101 4.63 -9.84 -16.60
CA MET A 101 4.15 -8.80 -15.69
C MET A 101 5.25 -7.80 -15.31
N ALA A 102 6.45 -8.30 -14.98
CA ALA A 102 7.60 -7.45 -14.67
C ALA A 102 7.98 -6.55 -15.86
N PHE A 103 7.96 -7.10 -17.09
CA PHE A 103 8.25 -6.34 -18.30
C PHE A 103 7.18 -5.27 -18.59
N VAL A 104 5.91 -5.58 -18.37
CA VAL A 104 4.81 -4.62 -18.53
C VAL A 104 4.93 -3.47 -17.52
N ILE A 105 5.19 -3.77 -16.25
CA ILE A 105 5.42 -2.73 -15.22
C ILE A 105 6.59 -1.84 -15.63
N PHE A 106 7.69 -2.44 -16.10
CA PHE A 106 8.84 -1.69 -16.60
C PHE A 106 8.47 -0.77 -17.77
N LEU A 107 7.69 -1.26 -18.75
CA LEU A 107 7.21 -0.44 -19.87
C LEU A 107 6.30 0.70 -19.42
N LEU A 108 5.41 0.46 -18.45
CA LEU A 108 4.53 1.49 -17.88
C LEU A 108 5.33 2.58 -17.17
N VAL A 109 6.27 2.20 -16.30
CA VAL A 109 7.16 3.14 -15.60
C VAL A 109 8.00 3.92 -16.61
N LYS A 110 8.54 3.25 -17.64
CA LYS A 110 9.29 3.90 -18.72
C LYS A 110 8.40 4.85 -19.54
N GLY A 111 7.14 4.49 -19.77
CA GLY A 111 6.15 5.33 -20.45
C GLY A 111 5.86 6.60 -19.66
N ILE A 112 5.61 6.48 -18.36
CA ILE A 112 5.42 7.62 -17.45
C ILE A 112 6.69 8.49 -17.42
N ASN A 113 7.88 7.87 -17.30
CA ASN A 113 9.14 8.61 -17.32
C ASN A 113 9.37 9.33 -18.65
N LYS A 114 9.00 8.72 -19.78
CA LYS A 114 9.11 9.34 -21.12
C LYS A 114 8.11 10.48 -21.32
N ILE A 115 6.89 10.36 -20.79
CA ILE A 115 5.89 11.43 -20.84
C ILE A 115 6.31 12.61 -19.94
N LYS A 116 6.89 12.31 -18.77
CA LYS A 116 7.44 13.32 -17.86
C LYS A 116 8.66 14.04 -18.44
N THR A 117 9.46 13.40 -19.30
CA THR A 117 10.58 14.07 -19.99
C THR A 117 10.18 14.76 -21.28
N LEU A 118 9.11 14.32 -21.94
CA LEU A 118 8.61 14.87 -23.21
C LEU A 118 7.62 16.04 -23.00
N SER A 119 6.87 16.05 -21.91
CA SER A 119 6.04 17.18 -21.51
C SER A 119 6.92 18.20 -20.81
N LEU A 120 6.98 19.44 -21.32
CA LEU A 120 7.73 20.59 -20.77
C LEU A 120 7.19 21.09 -19.41
N LEU A 121 6.89 20.17 -18.48
CA LEU A 121 6.84 20.45 -17.06
C LEU A 121 7.85 19.51 -16.40
N GLY A 122 9.01 20.09 -16.08
CA GLY A 122 9.96 19.53 -15.13
C GLY A 122 9.26 19.08 -13.84
N PRO A 123 9.93 18.24 -13.04
CA PRO A 123 9.35 17.35 -12.03
C PRO A 123 8.22 18.03 -11.24
N LYS A 124 6.97 17.81 -11.67
CA LYS A 124 5.80 18.03 -10.84
C LYS A 124 5.16 16.66 -10.62
N GLN A 125 5.25 16.24 -9.37
CA GLN A 125 4.54 15.14 -8.73
C GLN A 125 5.20 13.75 -8.86
N VAL A 126 6.17 13.53 -7.97
CA VAL A 126 5.91 12.75 -6.75
C VAL A 126 6.34 13.63 -5.57
N GLU A 127 5.44 14.51 -5.15
CA GLU A 127 5.56 15.24 -3.89
C GLU A 127 5.12 14.27 -2.78
N GLU A 128 5.94 13.25 -2.55
CA GLU A 128 5.88 12.50 -1.31
C GLU A 128 6.70 13.29 -0.31
N LYS A 129 5.96 13.98 0.57
CA LYS A 129 6.39 14.68 1.78
C LYS A 129 7.74 14.20 2.33
N ALA A 130 8.86 14.66 1.75
CA ALA A 130 10.07 14.82 2.53
C ALA A 130 9.70 15.81 3.63
N PRO A 131 9.98 15.54 4.92
CA PRO A 131 9.50 16.37 6.02
C PRO A 131 10.05 17.77 5.84
N THR A 132 9.28 18.68 5.23
CA THR A 132 9.70 20.05 4.94
C THR A 132 9.98 20.86 6.19
N THR A 133 9.69 20.28 7.37
CA THR A 133 9.89 20.88 8.69
C THR A 133 10.91 20.11 9.54
N LYS A 134 11.93 20.83 10.03
CA LYS A 134 12.79 20.39 11.15
C LYS A 134 12.26 21.00 12.46
N LYS A 135 12.46 20.34 13.59
CA LYS A 135 12.15 20.92 14.91
C LYS A 135 13.33 21.77 15.36
N CYS A 136 13.08 23.03 15.67
CA CYS A 136 14.13 23.88 16.26
C CYS A 136 14.51 23.36 17.66
N PRO A 137 15.81 23.14 17.97
CA PRO A 137 16.24 22.64 19.28
C PRO A 137 16.04 23.63 20.43
N PHE A 138 15.86 24.93 20.14
CA PHE A 138 15.72 25.98 21.16
C PHE A 138 14.26 26.24 21.55
N CYS A 139 13.35 26.32 20.57
CA CYS A 139 11.95 26.69 20.81
C CYS A 139 10.94 25.61 20.44
N ILE A 140 11.39 24.46 19.92
CA ILE A 140 10.56 23.29 19.59
C ILE A 140 9.49 23.58 18.50
N SER A 141 9.44 24.80 17.94
CA SER A 141 8.56 25.14 16.82
C SER A 141 8.99 24.44 15.53
N GLU A 142 8.00 24.10 14.70
CA GLU A 142 8.22 23.56 13.35
C GLU A 142 8.69 24.67 12.41
N ILE A 143 9.83 24.46 11.77
CA ILE A 143 10.49 25.43 10.89
C ILE A 143 10.95 24.73 9.62
N SER A 144 11.09 25.45 8.50
CA SER A 144 11.57 24.84 7.26
C SER A 144 12.97 24.24 7.42
N ILE A 145 13.26 23.11 6.75
CA ILE A 145 14.59 22.47 6.81
C ILE A 145 15.71 23.46 6.42
N GLU A 146 15.43 24.32 5.45
CA GLU A 146 16.38 25.28 4.87
C GLU A 146 16.54 26.56 5.71
N ALA A 147 15.77 26.74 6.79
CA ALA A 147 15.91 27.92 7.64
C ALA A 147 17.27 27.90 8.35
N SER A 148 18.08 28.95 8.13
CA SER A 148 19.33 29.22 8.85
C SER A 148 19.09 29.94 10.19
N ARG A 149 17.91 30.57 10.35
CA ARG A 149 17.45 31.19 11.60
C ARG A 149 16.00 30.85 11.87
N CYS A 150 15.68 30.58 13.12
CA CYS A 150 14.30 30.32 13.52
C CYS A 150 13.48 31.62 13.52
N PRO A 151 12.32 31.70 12.85
CA PRO A 151 11.45 32.89 12.89
C PRO A 151 10.78 33.11 14.26
N HIS A 152 10.67 32.06 15.08
CA HIS A 152 9.96 32.14 16.37
C HIS A 152 10.88 32.61 17.52
N CYS A 153 12.12 32.12 17.58
CA CYS A 153 13.08 32.48 18.64
C CYS A 153 14.34 33.19 18.13
N THR A 154 14.45 33.47 16.84
CA THR A 154 15.61 34.14 16.21
C THR A 154 16.98 33.47 16.40
N SER A 155 17.03 32.28 17.01
CA SER A 155 18.25 31.52 17.17
C SER A 155 18.79 31.05 15.81
N VAL A 156 20.11 31.03 15.68
CA VAL A 156 20.78 30.37 14.56
C VAL A 156 20.67 28.86 14.77
N LEU A 157 20.24 28.16 13.72
CA LEU A 157 19.87 26.74 13.74
C LEU A 157 21.01 25.81 13.35
#